data_AF-A0A1Y6B5Y5-F1
#
_entry.id   AF-A0A1Y6B5Y5-F1
#
_cell.length_a   1.000
_cell.length_b   1.000
_cell.length_c   1.000
_cell.angle_alpha   90.00
_cell.angle_beta   90.00
_cell.angle_gamma   90.00
#
_symmetry.space_group_name_H-M   'P 1'
#
loop_
_entity.id
_entity.type
_entity.pdbx_description
1 polymer ?
#
loop_
_entity_poly.entity_id
_entity_poly.type
_entity_poly.pdbx_seq_one_letter_code
_entity_poly.pdbx_strand_id
1 'polypeptide(L)'
;MTNRLRQLFDAIMEILESLGLLICLLLSAPLRFFRGFDRVYACFYYVQVLVPRGLFAPMLRAHFEDKMGNHQQSANVLDQVAYILEEVESVERQPNVSRMLCDIYCLLFKQYVLAGNLEEATLTVIRAHQSTGLDRLPTTPGFDVRVAHVVKAGIAAGKLLEDGGLATLMVRQGDEPIVSKPTNKRDLKVRKAQKPKEGATIIPFPSPVQ
;
A
#
# COMPACT_ATOMS: atom_id res chain seq x y z
N MET A 1 -28.86 -25.83 -6.26
CA MET A 1 -29.52 -25.63 -4.95
C MET A 1 -28.52 -25.53 -3.79
N THR A 2 -27.48 -26.35 -3.77
CA THR A 2 -26.38 -26.33 -2.79
C THR A 2 -25.68 -24.96 -2.66
N ASN A 3 -25.43 -24.26 -3.77
CA ASN A 3 -24.76 -22.94 -3.72
C ASN A 3 -25.59 -21.86 -3.03
N ARG A 4 -26.93 -21.88 -3.15
CA ARG A 4 -27.80 -20.89 -2.49
C ARG A 4 -27.90 -21.14 -0.98
N LEU A 5 -27.95 -22.40 -0.57
CA LEU A 5 -27.92 -22.79 0.84
C LEU A 5 -26.59 -22.41 1.50
N ARG A 6 -25.47 -22.63 0.80
CA ARG A 6 -24.15 -22.22 1.27
C ARG A 6 -24.03 -20.70 1.40
N GLN A 7 -24.48 -19.95 0.40
CA GLN A 7 -24.52 -18.48 0.45
C GLN A 7 -25.36 -17.95 1.61
N LEU A 8 -26.53 -18.55 1.87
CA LEU A 8 -27.36 -18.17 3.01
C LEU A 8 -26.69 -18.50 4.34
N PHE A 9 -26.01 -19.65 4.44
CA PHE A 9 -25.26 -20.03 5.63
C PHE A 9 -24.09 -19.08 5.89
N ASP A 10 -23.31 -18.76 4.84
CA ASP A 10 -22.18 -17.83 4.94
C ASP A 10 -22.67 -16.43 5.36
N ALA A 11 -23.79 -15.95 4.81
CA ALA A 11 -24.39 -14.68 5.20
C ALA A 11 -24.89 -14.68 6.65
N ILE A 12 -25.50 -15.77 7.11
CA ILE A 12 -25.95 -15.91 8.51
C ILE A 12 -24.74 -15.91 9.46
N MET A 13 -23.67 -16.63 9.10
CA MET A 13 -22.44 -16.67 9.90
C MET A 13 -21.77 -15.31 9.97
N GLU A 14 -21.72 -14.55 8.87
CA GLU A 14 -21.19 -13.18 8.85
C GLU A 14 -22.02 -12.24 9.74
N ILE A 15 -23.36 -12.34 9.70
CA ILE A 15 -24.24 -11.57 10.58
C ILE A 15 -23.98 -11.94 12.04
N LEU A 16 -23.82 -13.22 12.35
CA LEU A 16 -23.60 -13.70 13.72
C LEU A 16 -22.22 -13.28 14.25
N GLU A 17 -21.18 -13.38 13.42
CA GLU A 17 -19.83 -12.94 13.73
C GLU A 17 -19.76 -11.42 13.92
N SER A 18 -20.36 -10.65 13.02
CA SER A 18 -20.40 -9.18 13.14
C SER A 18 -21.15 -8.73 14.40
N LEU A 19 -22.26 -9.38 14.77
CA LEU A 19 -23.02 -9.07 15.98
C LEU A 19 -22.21 -9.44 17.24
N GLY A 20 -21.53 -10.59 17.24
CA GLY A 20 -20.63 -11.00 18.32
C GLY A 20 -19.45 -10.03 18.50
N LEU A 21 -18.78 -9.65 17.41
CA LEU A 21 -17.67 -8.69 17.44
C LEU A 21 -18.12 -7.30 17.88
N LEU A 22 -19.32 -6.87 17.48
CA LEU A 22 -19.89 -5.60 17.91
C LEU A 22 -20.10 -5.56 19.43
N ILE A 23 -20.62 -6.65 20.02
CA ILE A 23 -20.77 -6.78 21.47
C ILE A 23 -19.38 -6.74 22.14
N CYS A 24 -18.42 -7.52 21.65
CA CYS A 24 -17.05 -7.52 22.17
C CYS A 24 -16.38 -6.15 22.11
N LEU A 25 -16.61 -5.39 21.03
CA LEU A 25 -16.06 -4.05 20.84
C LEU A 25 -16.74 -3.02 21.76
N LEU A 26 -18.03 -3.21 22.04
CA LEU A 26 -18.77 -2.40 23.01
C LEU A 26 -18.27 -2.65 24.44
N LEU A 27 -17.99 -3.91 24.77
CA LEU A 27 -17.43 -4.30 26.07
C LEU A 27 -15.96 -3.86 26.23
N SER A 28 -15.15 -3.90 25.17
CA SER A 28 -13.73 -3.52 25.21
C SER A 28 -13.50 -2.00 25.25
N ALA A 29 -14.54 -1.19 25.01
CA ALA A 29 -14.47 0.26 25.06
C ALA A 29 -15.16 0.81 26.33
N PRO A 30 -14.47 0.86 27.49
CA PRO A 30 -15.06 1.46 28.67
C PRO A 30 -15.26 2.96 28.40
N LEU A 31 -16.50 3.41 28.44
CA LEU A 31 -16.89 4.82 28.64
C LEU A 31 -16.61 5.83 27.50
N ARG A 32 -16.13 5.43 26.31
CA ARG A 32 -15.97 6.33 25.15
C ARG A 32 -17.13 6.30 24.13
N PHE A 33 -18.07 5.38 24.26
CA PHE A 33 -19.19 5.19 23.33
C PHE A 33 -20.13 6.41 23.27
N PHE A 34 -20.32 7.11 24.38
CA PHE A 34 -21.24 8.26 24.48
C PHE A 34 -20.70 9.57 23.88
N ARG A 35 -19.49 9.59 23.32
CA ARG A 35 -18.85 10.84 22.87
C ARG A 35 -18.95 11.14 21.36
N GLY A 36 -19.76 10.40 20.60
CA GLY A 36 -19.93 10.72 19.18
C GLY A 36 -21.11 10.03 18.51
N PHE A 37 -22.30 10.63 18.59
CA PHE A 37 -23.43 10.29 17.72
C PHE A 37 -23.07 10.41 16.22
N ASP A 38 -22.12 11.27 15.86
CA ASP A 38 -21.59 11.38 14.49
C ASP A 38 -20.96 10.08 13.97
N ARG A 39 -20.47 9.21 14.85
CA ARG A 39 -19.90 7.91 14.46
C ARG A 39 -20.96 6.87 14.11
N VAL A 40 -22.19 7.07 14.55
CA VAL A 40 -23.31 6.16 14.24
C VAL A 40 -23.72 6.32 12.78
N TYR A 41 -23.76 7.55 12.26
CA TYR A 41 -23.97 7.81 10.83
C TYR A 41 -22.87 7.22 9.95
N ALA A 42 -21.60 7.32 10.38
CA ALA A 42 -20.49 6.66 9.72
C ALA A 42 -20.65 5.12 9.74
N CYS A 43 -21.11 4.53 10.85
CA CYS A 43 -21.42 3.09 10.92
C CYS A 43 -22.50 2.68 9.92
N PHE A 44 -23.59 3.45 9.77
CA PHE A 44 -24.62 3.15 8.77
C PHE A 44 -24.05 3.17 7.34
N TYR A 45 -23.17 4.12 7.06
CA TYR A 45 -22.45 4.17 5.79
C TYR A 45 -21.54 2.95 5.56
N TYR A 46 -20.78 2.53 6.57
CA TYR A 46 -19.95 1.33 6.54
C TYR A 46 -20.79 0.07 6.28
N VAL A 47 -21.92 -0.06 6.98
CA VAL A 47 -22.85 -1.20 6.83
C VAL A 47 -23.39 -1.29 5.40
N GLN A 48 -23.84 -0.18 4.82
CA GLN A 48 -24.41 -0.18 3.46
C GLN A 48 -23.42 -0.63 2.39
N VAL A 49 -22.12 -0.33 2.56
CA VAL A 49 -21.10 -0.69 1.57
C VAL A 49 -20.53 -2.08 1.82
N LEU A 50 -20.29 -2.45 3.08
CA LEU A 50 -19.53 -3.66 3.45
C LEU A 50 -20.40 -4.91 3.63
N VAL A 51 -21.63 -4.78 4.16
CA VAL A 51 -22.51 -5.94 4.41
C VAL A 51 -22.93 -6.66 3.12
N PRO A 52 -23.31 -5.97 2.03
CA PRO A 52 -23.62 -6.66 0.77
C PRO A 52 -22.43 -7.43 0.17
N ARG A 53 -21.21 -7.17 0.67
CA ARG A 53 -19.95 -7.68 0.12
C ARG A 53 -19.25 -8.71 1.02
N GLY A 54 -19.78 -9.04 2.20
CA GLY A 54 -19.10 -9.98 3.07
C GLY A 54 -17.99 -9.39 3.96
N LEU A 55 -17.85 -8.06 3.98
CA LEU A 55 -16.64 -7.39 4.49
C LEU A 55 -16.85 -6.69 5.84
N PHE A 56 -18.06 -6.73 6.38
CA PHE A 56 -18.37 -6.01 7.61
C PHE A 56 -17.75 -6.68 8.84
N ALA A 57 -17.84 -8.01 8.94
CA ALA A 57 -17.21 -8.77 10.02
C ALA A 57 -15.67 -8.62 10.04
N PRO A 58 -14.95 -8.77 8.90
CA PRO A 58 -13.51 -8.46 8.84
C PRO A 58 -13.17 -7.03 9.29
N MET A 59 -13.95 -6.03 8.89
CA MET A 59 -13.73 -4.65 9.30
C MET A 59 -13.88 -4.46 10.82
N LEU A 60 -14.91 -5.06 11.42
CA LEU A 60 -15.10 -5.04 12.87
C LEU A 60 -13.97 -5.78 13.60
N ARG A 61 -13.52 -6.91 13.06
CA ARG A 61 -12.39 -7.67 13.60
C ARG A 61 -11.12 -6.82 13.59
N ALA A 62 -10.82 -6.13 12.50
CA ALA A 62 -9.66 -5.24 12.45
C ALA A 62 -9.73 -4.13 13.51
N HIS A 63 -10.91 -3.54 13.72
CA HIS A 63 -11.10 -2.54 14.78
C HIS A 63 -10.95 -3.13 16.18
N PHE A 64 -11.43 -4.36 16.40
CA PHE A 64 -11.24 -5.06 17.67
C PHE A 64 -9.76 -5.32 17.95
N GLU A 65 -9.00 -5.81 16.97
CA GLU A 65 -7.56 -6.03 17.11
C GLU A 65 -6.79 -4.72 17.38
N ASP A 66 -7.16 -3.61 16.71
CA ASP A 66 -6.61 -2.27 17.00
C ASP A 66 -6.86 -1.87 18.45
N LYS A 67 -8.06 -2.16 18.99
CA LYS A 67 -8.38 -1.88 20.40
C LYS A 67 -7.61 -2.74 21.39
N MET A 68 -7.30 -3.98 21.01
CA MET A 68 -6.45 -4.87 21.79
C MET A 68 -4.96 -4.55 21.67
N GLY A 69 -4.57 -3.60 20.79
CA GLY A 69 -3.17 -3.21 20.56
C GLY A 69 -2.44 -4.11 19.55
N ASN A 70 -3.13 -5.06 18.92
CA ASN A 70 -2.59 -5.96 17.91
C ASN A 70 -2.58 -5.27 16.53
N HIS A 71 -1.79 -4.21 16.38
CA HIS A 71 -1.77 -3.37 15.18
C HIS A 71 -1.41 -4.13 13.89
N GLN A 72 -0.49 -5.11 13.97
CA GLN A 72 -0.11 -5.92 12.80
C GLN A 72 -1.26 -6.83 12.32
N GLN A 73 -1.99 -7.45 13.25
CA GLN A 73 -3.14 -8.29 12.87
C GLN A 73 -4.29 -7.43 12.32
N SER A 74 -4.52 -6.25 12.91
CA SER A 74 -5.46 -5.26 12.38
C SER A 74 -5.11 -4.88 10.94
N ALA A 75 -3.84 -4.55 10.67
CA ALA A 75 -3.37 -4.20 9.33
C ALA A 75 -3.58 -5.34 8.32
N ASN A 76 -3.24 -6.58 8.66
CA ASN A 76 -3.41 -7.73 7.78
C ASN A 76 -4.88 -7.98 7.39
N VAL A 77 -5.81 -7.83 8.35
CA VAL A 77 -7.24 -7.98 8.07
C VAL A 77 -7.75 -6.82 7.20
N LEU A 78 -7.33 -5.58 7.48
CA LEU A 78 -7.68 -4.42 6.66
C LEU A 78 -7.15 -4.53 5.22
N ASP A 79 -5.96 -5.11 5.03
CA ASP A 79 -5.35 -5.25 3.70
C ASP A 79 -6.15 -6.20 2.80
N GLN A 80 -6.71 -7.27 3.38
CA GLN A 80 -7.64 -8.16 2.69
C GLN A 80 -8.94 -7.43 2.30
N VAL A 81 -9.49 -6.62 3.20
CA VAL A 81 -10.70 -5.82 2.92
C VAL A 81 -10.41 -4.80 1.81
N ALA A 82 -9.25 -4.12 1.87
CA ALA A 82 -8.83 -3.17 0.84
C ALA A 82 -8.68 -3.85 -0.53
N TYR A 83 -8.04 -5.02 -0.58
CA TYR A 83 -7.88 -5.79 -1.81
C TYR A 83 -9.22 -6.13 -2.48
N ILE A 84 -10.20 -6.62 -1.71
CA ILE A 84 -11.53 -6.96 -2.26
C ILE A 84 -12.27 -5.70 -2.74
N LEU A 85 -12.15 -4.59 -2.01
CA LEU A 85 -12.76 -3.33 -2.44
C LEU A 85 -12.07 -2.72 -3.67
N GLU A 86 -10.76 -2.88 -3.81
CA GLU A 86 -10.02 -2.48 -5.01
C GLU A 86 -10.48 -3.26 -6.24
N GLU A 87 -10.71 -4.58 -6.11
CA GLU A 87 -11.26 -5.39 -7.19
C GLU A 87 -12.64 -4.86 -7.62
N VAL A 88 -13.51 -4.53 -6.67
CA VAL A 88 -14.84 -3.96 -6.96
C VAL A 88 -14.72 -2.60 -7.66
N GLU A 89 -13.87 -1.71 -7.15
CA GLU A 89 -13.66 -0.36 -7.71
C GLU A 89 -13.03 -0.41 -9.12
N SER A 90 -12.24 -1.44 -9.41
CA SER A 90 -11.63 -1.65 -10.73
C SER A 90 -12.65 -2.05 -11.80
N VAL A 91 -13.72 -2.75 -11.40
CA VAL A 91 -14.82 -3.17 -12.29
C VAL A 91 -15.81 -2.04 -12.52
N GLU A 92 -16.23 -1.36 -11.45
CA GLU A 92 -17.17 -0.24 -11.52
C GLU A 92 -16.79 0.80 -10.47
N ARG A 93 -16.41 2.00 -10.93
CA ARG A 93 -16.08 3.10 -10.02
C ARG A 93 -17.33 3.61 -9.32
N GLN A 94 -17.47 3.28 -8.05
CA GLN A 94 -18.58 3.73 -7.22
C GLN A 94 -18.05 4.77 -6.22
N PRO A 95 -18.61 5.98 -6.16
CA PRO A 95 -18.08 7.05 -5.30
C PRO A 95 -18.08 6.65 -3.82
N ASN A 96 -19.00 5.78 -3.40
CA ASN A 96 -19.05 5.27 -2.03
C ASN A 96 -17.91 4.30 -1.72
N VAL A 97 -17.55 3.44 -2.68
CA VAL A 97 -16.44 2.48 -2.53
C VAL A 97 -15.10 3.22 -2.60
N SER A 98 -14.94 4.20 -3.48
CA SER A 98 -13.76 5.07 -3.52
C SER A 98 -13.50 5.80 -2.20
N ARG A 99 -14.54 6.40 -1.61
CA ARG A 99 -14.46 7.03 -0.27
C ARG A 99 -14.09 6.01 0.81
N MET A 100 -14.69 4.83 0.77
CA MET A 100 -14.41 3.73 1.69
C MET A 100 -12.96 3.27 1.61
N LEU A 101 -12.44 3.10 0.40
CA LEU A 101 -11.05 2.75 0.15
C LEU A 101 -10.11 3.81 0.73
N CYS A 102 -10.41 5.09 0.54
CA CYS A 102 -9.63 6.18 1.13
C CYS A 102 -9.57 6.09 2.67
N ASP A 103 -10.71 5.86 3.33
CA ASP A 103 -10.77 5.65 4.78
C ASP A 103 -9.94 4.44 5.21
N ILE A 104 -10.05 3.32 4.48
CA ILE A 104 -9.31 2.09 4.77
C ILE A 104 -7.81 2.29 4.59
N TYR A 105 -7.36 2.99 3.54
CA TYR A 105 -5.94 3.32 3.39
C TYR A 105 -5.43 4.22 4.51
N CYS A 106 -6.23 5.18 4.98
CA CYS A 106 -5.89 5.99 6.14
C CYS A 106 -5.73 5.13 7.40
N LEU A 107 -6.60 4.15 7.60
CA LEU A 107 -6.53 3.20 8.70
C LEU A 107 -5.31 2.28 8.56
N LEU A 108 -5.08 1.70 7.38
CA LEU A 108 -3.92 0.84 7.08
C LEU A 108 -2.60 1.55 7.34
N PHE A 109 -2.44 2.76 6.78
CA PHE A 109 -1.26 3.59 7.01
C PHE A 109 -1.01 3.78 8.51
N LYS A 110 -2.05 4.17 9.25
CA LYS A 110 -1.97 4.34 10.70
C LYS A 110 -1.56 3.04 11.41
N GLN A 111 -2.16 1.90 11.05
CA GLN A 111 -1.83 0.62 11.68
C GLN A 111 -0.38 0.19 11.41
N TYR A 112 0.11 0.33 10.18
CA TYR A 112 1.50 0.01 9.85
C TYR A 112 2.49 0.93 10.58
N VAL A 113 2.19 2.22 10.70
CA VAL A 113 3.01 3.14 11.50
C VAL A 113 3.02 2.74 12.98
N LEU A 114 1.86 2.41 13.56
CA LEU A 114 1.77 1.95 14.95
C LEU A 114 2.46 0.61 15.18
N ALA A 115 2.48 -0.27 14.18
CA ALA A 115 3.22 -1.53 14.21
C ALA A 115 4.74 -1.36 14.01
N GLY A 116 5.22 -0.16 13.64
CA GLY A 116 6.63 0.10 13.34
C GLY A 116 7.07 -0.28 11.91
N ASN A 117 6.12 -0.70 11.08
CA ASN A 117 6.34 -1.19 9.72
C ASN A 117 6.25 -0.05 8.70
N LEU A 118 7.31 0.78 8.66
CA LEU A 118 7.35 1.97 7.81
C LEU A 118 7.37 1.66 6.32
N GLU A 119 7.96 0.55 5.91
CA GLU A 119 8.00 0.13 4.51
C GLU A 119 6.59 -0.14 3.99
N GLU A 120 5.81 -0.95 4.69
CA GLU A 120 4.41 -1.25 4.39
C GLU A 120 3.56 0.03 4.45
N ALA A 121 3.77 0.89 5.46
CA ALA A 121 3.10 2.18 5.52
C ALA A 121 3.36 3.02 4.25
N THR A 122 4.60 3.07 3.76
CA THR A 122 4.89 3.82 2.52
C THR A 122 4.25 3.18 1.28
N LEU A 123 4.23 1.85 1.21
CA LEU A 123 3.62 1.11 0.12
C LEU A 123 2.09 1.33 0.08
N THR A 124 1.42 1.46 1.23
CA THR A 124 -0.02 1.77 1.25
C THR A 124 -0.34 3.11 0.60
N VAL A 125 0.50 4.13 0.78
CA VAL A 125 0.30 5.46 0.17
C VAL A 125 0.48 5.40 -1.34
N ILE A 126 1.48 4.66 -1.81
CA ILE A 126 1.71 4.45 -3.24
C ILE A 126 0.54 3.67 -3.85
N ARG A 127 0.05 2.62 -3.17
CA ARG A 127 -1.11 1.83 -3.59
C ARG A 127 -2.39 2.68 -3.63
N ALA A 128 -2.62 3.51 -2.61
CA ALA A 128 -3.76 4.41 -2.53
C ALA A 128 -3.78 5.41 -3.70
N HIS A 129 -2.63 5.94 -4.09
CA HIS A 129 -2.51 6.81 -5.26
C HIS A 129 -2.85 6.08 -6.56
N GLN A 130 -2.40 4.83 -6.71
CA GLN A 130 -2.70 4.04 -7.90
C GLN A 130 -4.19 3.69 -8.03
N SER A 131 -4.86 3.39 -6.92
CA SER A 131 -6.27 3.00 -6.92
C SER A 131 -7.23 4.18 -6.96
N THR A 132 -7.00 5.20 -6.12
CA THR A 132 -7.92 6.34 -5.94
C THR A 132 -7.50 7.60 -6.72
N GLY A 133 -6.25 7.68 -7.18
CA GLY A 133 -5.70 8.87 -7.83
C GLY A 133 -5.34 10.01 -6.86
N LEU A 134 -5.41 9.78 -5.55
CA LEU A 134 -5.08 10.78 -4.54
C LEU A 134 -3.56 10.87 -4.36
N ASP A 135 -3.00 12.08 -4.47
CA ASP A 135 -1.57 12.32 -4.22
C ASP A 135 -1.19 12.23 -2.74
N ARG A 136 -2.18 12.34 -1.85
CA ARG A 136 -2.03 12.43 -0.39
C ARG A 136 -3.20 11.77 0.31
N LEU A 137 -2.94 11.13 1.45
CA LEU A 137 -4.02 10.65 2.32
C LEU A 137 -4.54 11.79 3.20
N PRO A 138 -5.87 11.93 3.41
CA PRO A 138 -6.47 13.01 4.21
C PRO A 138 -5.93 13.11 5.64
N THR A 139 -5.58 11.98 6.26
CA THR A 139 -5.09 11.92 7.64
C THR A 139 -3.61 12.27 7.78
N THR A 140 -2.86 12.34 6.68
CA THR A 140 -1.42 12.63 6.67
C THR A 140 -1.05 13.66 5.61
N PRO A 141 -1.41 14.94 5.83
CA PRO A 141 -1.21 16.00 4.82
C PRO A 141 0.26 16.30 4.49
N GLY A 142 1.21 15.84 5.32
CA GLY A 142 2.65 15.98 5.08
C GLY A 142 3.31 14.77 4.41
N PHE A 143 2.58 13.69 4.14
CA PHE A 143 3.12 12.45 3.58
C PHE A 143 2.54 12.17 2.19
N ASP A 144 3.17 12.76 1.18
CA ASP A 144 2.80 12.62 -0.23
C ASP A 144 3.37 11.36 -0.86
N VAL A 145 2.83 10.96 -2.02
CA VAL A 145 3.37 9.91 -2.89
C VAL A 145 4.85 10.12 -3.22
N ARG A 146 5.28 11.38 -3.46
CA ARG A 146 6.69 11.69 -3.71
C ARG A 146 7.57 11.35 -2.50
N VAL A 147 7.11 11.70 -1.30
CA VAL A 147 7.80 11.38 -0.05
C VAL A 147 7.82 9.86 0.14
N ALA A 148 6.71 9.18 -0.12
CA ALA A 148 6.62 7.72 -0.04
C ALA A 148 7.64 7.04 -0.97
N HIS A 149 7.80 7.52 -2.21
CA HIS A 149 8.82 6.99 -3.13
C HIS A 149 10.25 7.24 -2.65
N VAL A 150 10.54 8.41 -2.09
CA VAL A 150 11.85 8.72 -1.51
C VAL A 150 12.15 7.81 -0.31
N VAL A 151 11.19 7.65 0.60
CA VAL A 151 11.33 6.76 1.76
C VAL A 151 11.54 5.32 1.30
N LYS A 152 10.75 4.84 0.33
CA LYS A 152 10.94 3.50 -0.26
C LYS A 152 12.34 3.32 -0.86
N ALA A 153 12.84 4.30 -1.60
CA ALA A 153 14.19 4.27 -2.14
C ALA A 153 15.26 4.28 -1.04
N GLY A 154 15.06 5.06 0.02
CA GLY A 154 15.94 5.10 1.19
C GLY A 154 16.00 3.77 1.94
N ILE A 155 14.85 3.13 2.16
CA ILE A 155 14.77 1.80 2.78
C ILE A 155 15.47 0.75 1.89
N ALA A 156 15.21 0.77 0.58
CA ALA A 156 15.86 -0.15 -0.36
C ALA A 156 17.38 0.07 -0.40
N ALA A 157 17.84 1.32 -0.41
CA ALA A 157 19.26 1.64 -0.31
C ALA A 157 19.86 1.15 1.01
N GLY A 158 19.18 1.36 2.14
CA GLY A 158 19.60 0.85 3.46
C GLY A 158 19.78 -0.67 3.46
N LYS A 159 18.80 -1.42 2.98
CA LYS A 159 18.88 -2.89 2.84
C LYS A 159 20.07 -3.32 1.97
N LEU A 160 20.30 -2.64 0.84
CA LEU A 160 21.47 -2.92 -0.02
C LEU A 160 22.81 -2.66 0.69
N LEU A 161 22.87 -1.69 1.60
CA LEU A 161 24.07 -1.42 2.40
C LEU A 161 24.26 -2.49 3.49
N GLU A 162 23.18 -2.93 4.14
CA GLU A 162 23.20 -3.97 5.18
C GLU A 162 23.53 -5.36 4.64
N ASP A 163 23.01 -5.72 3.47
CA ASP A 163 23.24 -7.01 2.81
C ASP A 163 24.63 -7.12 2.12
N GLY A 164 25.53 -6.18 2.38
CA GLY A 164 26.91 -6.22 1.86
C GLY A 164 27.08 -5.73 0.42
N GLY A 165 26.09 -5.04 -0.16
CA GLY A 165 26.15 -4.46 -1.51
C GLY A 165 27.21 -3.35 -1.68
N LEU A 166 27.78 -2.86 -0.59
CA LEU A 166 28.97 -1.98 -0.61
C LEU A 166 30.25 -2.73 -1.00
N ALA A 167 30.36 -4.03 -0.68
CA ALA A 167 31.55 -4.82 -1.00
C ALA A 167 31.65 -5.16 -2.50
N THR A 168 30.54 -5.14 -3.24
CA THR A 168 30.51 -5.33 -4.69
C THR A 168 30.59 -4.02 -5.48
N LEU A 169 30.26 -2.87 -4.87
CA LEU A 169 30.48 -1.54 -5.46
C LEU A 169 31.87 -0.98 -5.21
N MET A 170 32.59 -1.45 -4.18
CA MET A 170 34.03 -1.25 -4.04
C MET A 170 34.81 -2.18 -4.98
N VAL A 171 34.58 -2.03 -6.28
CA VAL A 171 35.58 -2.44 -7.27
C VAL A 171 36.78 -1.51 -7.05
N ARG A 172 37.94 -2.10 -6.73
CA ARG A 172 39.23 -1.40 -6.70
C ARG A 172 39.33 -0.45 -7.89
N GLN A 173 39.77 0.79 -7.67
CA GLN A 173 40.06 1.80 -8.70
C GLN A 173 41.23 1.42 -9.64
N GLY A 174 41.31 0.16 -10.09
CA GLY A 174 42.43 -0.35 -10.88
C GLY A 174 42.11 -1.43 -11.91
N ASP A 175 40.93 -2.06 -11.88
CA ASP A 175 40.59 -3.11 -12.86
C ASP A 175 39.35 -2.69 -13.67
N GLU A 176 39.54 -2.54 -14.98
CA GLU A 176 38.48 -2.21 -15.92
C GLU A 176 37.35 -3.25 -15.89
N PRO A 177 36.07 -2.83 -15.93
CA PRO A 177 34.96 -3.77 -15.87
C PRO A 177 34.84 -4.53 -17.19
N ILE A 178 35.09 -5.84 -17.16
CA ILE A 178 34.66 -6.76 -18.22
C ILE A 178 33.13 -6.83 -18.15
N VAL A 179 32.47 -6.05 -19.01
CA VAL A 179 31.03 -6.08 -19.21
C VAL A 179 30.64 -7.46 -19.77
N SER A 180 30.20 -8.36 -18.90
CA SER A 180 29.47 -9.55 -19.30
C SER A 180 28.09 -9.14 -19.80
N LYS A 181 27.99 -8.96 -21.12
CA LYS A 181 26.71 -8.75 -21.82
C LYS A 181 25.74 -9.88 -21.45
N PRO A 182 24.48 -9.58 -21.07
CA PRO A 182 23.46 -10.60 -21.04
C PRO A 182 23.17 -11.07 -22.47
N THR A 183 23.26 -12.38 -22.68
CA THR A 183 22.98 -13.07 -23.94
C THR A 183 21.49 -12.96 -24.25
N ASN A 184 21.10 -11.94 -25.02
CA ASN A 184 19.77 -11.89 -25.62
C ASN A 184 19.74 -12.85 -26.82
N LYS A 185 19.18 -14.05 -26.62
CA LYS A 185 18.68 -14.89 -27.71
C LYS A 185 17.41 -14.23 -28.26
N ARG A 186 17.54 -13.42 -29.30
CA ARG A 186 16.65 -13.37 -30.48
C ARG A 186 17.14 -12.31 -31.47
N ASP A 187 17.43 -12.80 -32.67
CA ASP A 187 17.40 -12.12 -33.96
C ASP A 187 18.49 -11.07 -34.30
N LEU A 188 19.63 -11.63 -34.72
CA LEU A 188 20.49 -11.06 -35.75
C LEU A 188 19.71 -10.88 -37.07
N LYS A 189 19.41 -9.63 -37.45
CA LYS A 189 19.41 -9.22 -38.87
C LYS A 189 20.30 -8.00 -39.08
N VAL A 190 21.51 -8.35 -39.51
CA VAL A 190 22.52 -7.57 -40.24
C VAL A 190 21.99 -6.26 -40.84
N ARG A 191 22.48 -5.12 -40.33
CA ARG A 191 22.70 -3.92 -41.14
C ARG A 191 24.16 -3.49 -40.98
N LYS A 192 24.83 -3.36 -42.13
CA LYS A 192 26.25 -3.04 -42.31
C LYS A 192 26.63 -1.74 -41.59
N ALA A 193 27.82 -1.74 -41.01
CA ALA A 193 28.44 -0.62 -40.33
C ALA A 193 28.64 0.59 -41.26
N GLN A 194 28.18 1.76 -40.83
CA GLN A 194 28.56 3.05 -41.36
C GLN A 194 29.35 3.77 -40.24
N LYS A 195 30.65 3.97 -40.45
CA LYS A 195 31.52 4.71 -39.52
C LYS A 195 31.13 6.19 -39.52
N PRO A 196 30.92 6.86 -38.36
CA PRO A 196 31.07 8.30 -38.27
C PRO A 196 32.50 8.68 -37.87
N LYS A 197 32.91 9.84 -38.39
CA LYS A 197 34.24 10.44 -38.33
C LYS A 197 34.41 11.28 -37.05
N GLU A 198 35.66 11.34 -36.59
CA GLU A 198 36.39 12.42 -35.91
C GLU A 198 35.62 13.58 -35.24
N GLY A 199 36.00 13.85 -33.98
CA GLY A 199 36.03 15.22 -33.42
C GLY A 199 35.00 15.53 -32.33
N ALA A 200 35.22 15.08 -31.09
CA ALA A 200 34.48 15.60 -29.94
C ALA A 200 34.98 17.01 -29.58
N THR A 201 34.12 18.01 -29.72
CA THR A 201 34.39 19.38 -29.27
C THR A 201 34.25 19.45 -27.75
N ILE A 202 35.34 19.73 -27.03
CA ILE A 202 35.35 19.90 -25.57
C ILE A 202 34.85 21.32 -25.25
N ILE A 203 33.76 21.42 -24.48
CA ILE A 203 33.26 22.70 -23.95
C ILE A 203 33.92 22.90 -22.57
N PRO A 204 34.76 23.93 -22.35
CA PRO A 204 35.35 24.18 -21.04
C PRO A 204 34.36 24.84 -20.07
N PHE A 205 34.42 24.41 -18.81
CA PHE A 205 33.64 24.97 -17.70
C PHE A 205 34.11 26.39 -17.35
N PRO A 206 33.19 27.32 -16.99
CA PRO A 206 33.56 28.67 -16.57
C PRO A 206 34.22 28.67 -15.19
N SER A 207 35.34 29.38 -15.07
CA SER A 207 36.04 29.63 -13.81
C SER A 207 35.36 30.73 -12.98
N PRO A 208 35.49 30.69 -11.64
CA PRO A 208 34.78 31.59 -10.74
C PRO A 208 35.25 33.04 -10.90
N VAL A 209 34.28 33.95 -10.94
CA VAL A 209 34.46 35.40 -10.97
C VAL A 209 34.97 35.86 -9.60
N GLN A 210 36.10 36.58 -9.58
CA GLN A 210 36.59 37.33 -8.40
C GLN A 210 35.84 38.65 -8.27
#